data_AF-A0A812IGP3-F1
#
_entry.id   AF-A0A812IGP3-F1
#
_cell.length_a   1.000
_cell.length_b   1.000
_cell.length_c   1.000
_cell.angle_alpha   90.00
_cell.angle_beta   90.00
_cell.angle_gamma   90.00
#
_symmetry.space_group_name_H-M   'P 1'
#
loop_
_entity.id
_entity.type
_entity.pdbx_description
1 polymer ?
#
loop_
_entity_poly.entity_id
_entity_poly.type
_entity_poly.pdbx_seq_one_letter_code
_entity_poly.pdbx_strand_id
1 'polypeptide(L)'
;AQVIIEDFSAAAVEIFLRCFYSGVVEGPLTTLVEVGKMADKYQVDQLHTLCTQAVRKMMKPEVACDLFACADRLEVPSLRREALEQIWIHPKAALKIRPNLRPRLLEEILDSPLLCVDDDDLVSLLNSWSHG
;
A
#
# COMPACT_ATOMS: atom_id res chain seq x y z
N ALA A 1 20.14 -26.79 -10.23
CA ALA A 1 18.76 -26.38 -10.54
C ALA A 1 18.69 -24.86 -10.37
N GLN A 2 18.08 -24.15 -11.32
CA GLN A 2 17.87 -22.71 -11.25
C GLN A 2 16.43 -22.44 -10.77
N VAL A 3 16.26 -21.60 -9.76
CA VAL A 3 14.95 -21.15 -9.30
C VAL A 3 14.68 -19.78 -9.94
N ILE A 4 13.55 -19.63 -10.62
CA ILE A 4 13.11 -18.39 -11.26
C ILE A 4 11.90 -17.88 -10.50
N ILE A 5 11.93 -16.61 -10.10
CA ILE A 5 10.83 -15.92 -9.40
C ILE A 5 10.38 -14.77 -10.30
N GLU A 6 9.16 -14.87 -10.86
CA GLU A 6 8.62 -13.88 -11.81
C GLU A 6 7.54 -12.98 -11.18
N ASP A 7 6.95 -13.41 -10.05
CA ASP A 7 5.79 -12.74 -9.44
C ASP A 7 6.16 -11.52 -8.56
N PHE A 8 7.46 -11.29 -8.33
CA PHE A 8 7.94 -10.29 -7.39
C PHE A 8 9.09 -9.47 -7.96
N SER A 9 9.21 -8.22 -7.52
CA SER A 9 10.33 -7.38 -7.92
C SER A 9 11.66 -7.92 -7.40
N ALA A 10 12.75 -7.66 -8.14
CA ALA A 10 14.09 -8.01 -7.69
C ALA A 10 14.42 -7.40 -6.31
N ALA A 11 13.95 -6.18 -6.06
CA ALA A 11 14.07 -5.52 -4.77
C ALA A 11 13.36 -6.31 -3.66
N ALA A 12 12.14 -6.78 -3.88
CA ALA A 12 11.42 -7.61 -2.90
C ALA A 12 12.14 -8.93 -2.62
N VAL A 13 12.69 -9.60 -3.65
CA VAL A 13 13.47 -10.83 -3.48
C VAL A 13 14.73 -10.58 -2.64
N GLU A 14 15.46 -9.50 -2.92
CA GLU A 14 16.65 -9.13 -2.15
C GLU A 14 16.33 -8.86 -0.68
N ILE A 15 15.28 -8.07 -0.41
CA ILE A 15 14.86 -7.77 0.96
C ILE A 15 14.37 -9.05 1.64
N PHE A 16 13.58 -9.90 0.98
CA PHE A 16 13.13 -11.17 1.52
C PHE A 16 14.30 -12.04 1.98
N LEU A 17 15.31 -12.23 1.12
CA LEU A 17 16.50 -13.01 1.47
C LEU A 17 17.26 -12.36 2.63
N ARG A 18 17.46 -11.05 2.60
CA ARG A 18 18.12 -10.32 3.68
C ARG A 18 17.39 -10.52 5.00
N CYS A 19 16.07 -10.34 5.04
CA CYS A 19 15.24 -10.51 6.22
C CYS A 19 15.23 -11.96 6.71
N PHE A 20 15.22 -12.93 5.79
CA PHE A 20 15.25 -14.34 6.12
C PHE A 20 16.52 -14.73 6.89
N TYR A 21 17.67 -14.20 6.49
CA TYR A 21 18.95 -14.47 7.16
C TYR A 21 19.22 -13.59 8.38
N SER A 22 18.77 -12.33 8.39
CA SER A 22 19.07 -11.38 9.47
C SER A 22 17.98 -11.25 10.54
N GLY A 23 16.73 -11.62 10.22
CA GLY A 23 15.55 -11.36 11.05
C GLY A 23 15.09 -9.90 11.08
N VAL A 24 15.77 -8.99 10.36
CA VAL A 24 15.51 -7.55 10.39
C VAL A 24 14.67 -7.15 9.17
N VAL A 25 13.48 -6.58 9.42
CA VAL A 25 12.56 -6.11 8.38
C VAL A 25 12.68 -4.60 8.20
N GLU A 26 13.34 -4.20 7.11
CA GLU A 26 13.54 -2.79 6.76
C GLU A 26 13.48 -2.62 5.24
N GLY A 27 12.79 -1.56 4.80
CA GLY A 27 12.69 -1.21 3.39
C GLY A 27 11.53 -0.25 3.10
N PRO A 28 11.34 0.12 1.83
CA PRO A 28 10.20 0.92 1.39
C PRO A 28 8.88 0.20 1.67
N LEU A 29 7.83 0.96 2.00
CA LEU A 29 6.51 0.45 2.37
C LEU A 29 5.97 -0.57 1.35
N THR A 30 5.93 -0.20 0.07
CA THR A 30 5.39 -1.04 -1.00
C THR A 30 6.22 -2.31 -1.22
N THR A 31 7.53 -2.24 -1.07
CA THR A 31 8.42 -3.41 -1.13
C THR A 31 8.18 -4.33 0.06
N LEU A 32 7.93 -3.81 1.25
CA LEU A 32 7.60 -4.63 2.43
C LEU A 32 6.26 -5.36 2.28
N VAL A 33 5.29 -4.80 1.54
CA VAL A 33 4.06 -5.52 1.18
C VAL A 33 4.38 -6.70 0.25
N GLU A 34 5.23 -6.50 -0.77
CA GLU A 34 5.70 -7.59 -1.65
C GLU A 34 6.43 -8.68 -0.87
N VAL A 35 7.33 -8.30 0.05
CA VAL A 35 8.06 -9.25 0.92
C VAL A 35 7.09 -10.01 1.81
N GLY A 36 6.08 -9.35 2.38
CA GLY A 36 5.02 -9.99 3.15
C GLY A 36 4.26 -11.02 2.31
N LYS A 37 3.85 -10.65 1.09
CA LYS A 37 3.16 -11.56 0.17
C LYS A 37 4.04 -12.75 -0.25
N MET A 38 5.34 -12.51 -0.42
CA MET A 38 6.32 -13.55 -0.71
C MET A 38 6.50 -14.51 0.48
N ALA A 39 6.56 -13.98 1.70
CA ALA A 39 6.64 -14.77 2.92
C ALA A 39 5.38 -15.60 3.16
N ASP A 40 4.20 -15.06 2.85
CA ASP A 40 2.94 -15.82 2.84
C ASP A 40 2.99 -16.96 1.80
N LYS A 41 3.38 -16.66 0.55
CA LYS A 41 3.49 -17.65 -0.53
C LYS A 41 4.44 -18.81 -0.20
N TYR A 42 5.58 -18.50 0.42
CA TYR A 42 6.59 -19.51 0.78
C TYR A 42 6.48 -20.00 2.23
N GLN A 43 5.39 -19.68 2.93
CA GLN A 43 5.08 -20.18 4.29
C GLN A 43 6.16 -19.84 5.33
N VAL A 44 6.73 -18.63 5.24
CA VAL A 44 7.66 -18.09 6.23
C VAL A 44 6.88 -17.20 7.21
N ASP A 45 6.10 -17.84 8.08
CA ASP A 45 5.09 -17.19 8.95
C ASP A 45 5.65 -16.06 9.82
N GLN A 46 6.86 -16.25 10.37
CA GLN A 46 7.52 -15.24 11.20
C GLN A 46 7.81 -13.97 10.40
N LEU A 47 8.33 -14.12 9.18
CA LEU A 47 8.65 -12.99 8.32
C LEU A 47 7.37 -12.31 7.83
N HIS A 48 6.36 -13.08 7.45
CA HIS A 48 5.04 -12.54 7.08
C HIS A 48 4.44 -11.69 8.20
N THR A 49 4.51 -12.17 9.45
CA THR A 49 4.04 -11.45 10.63
C THR A 49 4.81 -10.15 10.85
N LEU A 50 6.15 -10.19 10.78
CA LEU A 50 7.00 -9.01 10.95
C LEU A 50 6.76 -7.96 9.86
N CYS A 51 6.66 -8.38 8.59
CA CYS A 51 6.34 -7.49 7.48
C CYS A 51 4.96 -6.84 7.65
N THR A 52 3.94 -7.60 8.04
CA THR A 52 2.60 -7.07 8.28
C THR A 52 2.60 -6.02 9.40
N GLN A 53 3.32 -6.27 10.49
CA GLN A 53 3.46 -5.31 11.59
C GLN A 53 4.22 -4.05 11.16
N ALA A 54 5.30 -4.20 10.39
CA ALA A 54 6.09 -3.08 9.88
C ALA A 54 5.24 -2.20 8.94
N VAL A 55 4.54 -2.80 7.98
CA VAL A 55 3.63 -2.09 7.06
C VAL A 55 2.57 -1.31 7.83
N ARG A 56 1.91 -1.93 8.82
CA ARG A 56 0.90 -1.25 9.65
C ARG A 56 1.47 -0.07 10.45
N LYS A 57 2.69 -0.18 10.97
CA LYS A 57 3.37 0.92 11.68
C LYS A 57 3.77 2.07 10.75
N MET A 58 4.07 1.76 9.49
CA MET A 58 4.48 2.73 8.48
C MET A 58 3.30 3.35 7.71
N MET A 59 2.10 2.78 7.85
CA MET A 59 0.89 3.28 7.21
C MET A 59 0.53 4.65 7.78
N LYS A 60 0.75 5.67 6.94
CA LYS A 60 0.36 7.06 7.20
C LYS A 60 -0.61 7.49 6.10
N PRO A 61 -1.47 8.48 6.36
CA PRO A 61 -2.43 8.98 5.36
C PRO A 61 -1.78 9.33 4.02
N GLU A 62 -0.60 9.97 4.03
CA GLU A 62 0.08 10.46 2.84
C GLU A 62 0.56 9.34 1.90
N VAL A 63 0.75 8.13 2.43
CA VAL A 63 1.20 6.95 1.66
C VAL A 63 0.08 5.92 1.48
N ALA A 64 -1.13 6.21 1.98
CA ALA A 64 -2.24 5.27 1.97
C ALA A 64 -2.71 4.95 0.54
N CYS A 65 -2.68 5.93 -0.37
CA CYS A 65 -3.01 5.72 -1.78
C CYS A 65 -2.05 4.72 -2.46
N ASP A 66 -0.74 4.87 -2.27
CA ASP A 66 0.27 3.96 -2.82
C ASP A 66 0.14 2.56 -2.22
N LEU A 67 -0.13 2.48 -0.91
CA LEU A 67 -0.38 1.22 -0.21
C LEU A 67 -1.64 0.53 -0.74
N PHE A 68 -2.73 1.27 -0.96
CA PHE A 68 -3.97 0.76 -1.52
C PHE A 68 -3.75 0.16 -2.92
N ALA A 69 -3.08 0.89 -3.81
CA ALA A 69 -2.75 0.41 -5.15
C ALA A 69 -1.85 -0.84 -5.12
N CYS A 70 -0.88 -0.85 -4.20
CA CYS A 70 0.05 -1.96 -4.02
C CYS A 70 -0.67 -3.21 -3.52
N ALA A 71 -1.51 -3.07 -2.49
CA ALA A 71 -2.27 -4.16 -1.89
C ALA A 71 -3.33 -4.73 -2.85
N ASP A 72 -3.94 -3.88 -3.68
CA ASP A 72 -4.85 -4.31 -4.75
C ASP A 72 -4.10 -5.15 -5.80
N ARG A 73 -2.95 -4.67 -6.28
CA ARG A 73 -2.11 -5.40 -7.27
C ARG A 73 -1.60 -6.74 -6.76
N LEU A 74 -1.28 -6.84 -5.47
CA LEU A 74 -0.72 -8.05 -4.85
C LEU A 74 -1.79 -8.96 -4.22
N GLU A 75 -3.07 -8.60 -4.39
CA GLU A 75 -4.21 -9.33 -3.85
C GLU A 75 -4.10 -9.57 -2.33
N VAL A 76 -3.83 -8.50 -1.59
CA VAL A 76 -3.76 -8.51 -0.11
C VAL A 76 -4.98 -7.78 0.47
N PRO A 77 -6.14 -8.46 0.59
CA PRO A 77 -7.42 -7.80 0.87
C PRO A 77 -7.48 -7.11 2.24
N SER A 78 -6.78 -7.64 3.24
CA SER A 78 -6.69 -7.02 4.58
C SER A 78 -6.03 -5.65 4.53
N LEU A 79 -4.84 -5.55 3.92
CA LEU A 79 -4.11 -4.30 3.77
C LEU A 79 -4.80 -3.33 2.82
N ARG A 80 -5.45 -3.84 1.75
CA ARG A 80 -6.25 -3.03 0.83
C ARG A 80 -7.37 -2.30 1.60
N ARG A 81 -8.10 -3.03 2.44
CA ARG A 81 -9.18 -2.45 3.26
C ARG A 81 -8.62 -1.44 4.28
N GLU A 82 -7.57 -1.79 5.00
CA GLU A 82 -6.97 -0.90 6.01
C GLU A 82 -6.46 0.42 5.37
N ALA A 83 -5.84 0.34 4.18
CA ALA A 83 -5.41 1.52 3.45
C ALA A 83 -6.59 2.38 2.99
N LEU A 84 -7.67 1.75 2.51
CA LEU A 84 -8.88 2.45 2.07
C LEU A 84 -9.57 3.18 3.23
N GLU A 85 -9.66 2.55 4.40
CA GLU A 85 -10.14 3.17 5.63
C GLU A 85 -9.30 4.40 6.01
N GLN A 86 -7.97 4.32 5.91
CA GLN A 86 -7.09 5.47 6.16
C GLN A 86 -7.32 6.63 5.18
N ILE A 87 -7.57 6.34 3.90
CA ILE A 87 -7.89 7.35 2.89
C ILE A 87 -9.21 8.04 3.25
N TRP A 88 -10.24 7.27 3.63
CA TRP A 88 -11.55 7.82 3.97
C TRP A 88 -11.56 8.63 5.26
N ILE A 89 -10.78 8.25 6.27
CA ILE A 89 -10.66 8.99 7.54
C ILE A 89 -9.85 10.28 7.35
N HIS A 90 -8.84 10.26 6.48
CA HIS A 90 -7.91 11.38 6.29
C HIS A 90 -7.75 11.81 4.81
N PRO A 91 -8.85 12.15 4.11
CA PRO A 91 -8.82 12.39 2.67
C PRO A 91 -7.96 13.59 2.29
N LYS A 92 -7.99 14.67 3.08
CA LYS A 92 -7.16 15.87 2.84
C LYS A 92 -5.66 15.58 2.85
N ALA A 93 -5.21 14.61 3.66
CA ALA A 93 -3.81 14.22 3.73
C ALA A 93 -3.47 13.18 2.65
N ALA A 94 -4.34 12.19 2.45
CA ALA A 94 -4.12 11.10 1.49
C ALA A 94 -4.22 11.53 0.02
N LEU A 95 -5.12 12.47 -0.27
CA LEU A 95 -5.40 12.97 -1.62
C LEU A 95 -4.75 14.34 -1.87
N LYS A 96 -3.85 14.80 -0.99
CA LYS A 96 -3.16 16.09 -1.11
C LYS A 96 -2.44 16.25 -2.45
N ILE A 97 -1.81 15.18 -2.92
CA ILE A 97 -1.17 15.10 -4.23
C ILE A 97 -1.97 14.09 -5.04
N ARG A 98 -2.13 14.36 -6.35
CA ARG A 98 -2.80 13.43 -7.25
C ARG A 98 -2.11 12.06 -7.20
N PRO A 99 -2.78 11.01 -6.68
CA PRO A 99 -2.15 9.72 -6.55
C PRO A 99 -2.07 9.02 -7.90
N ASN A 100 -1.03 8.23 -8.12
CA ASN A 100 -0.86 7.44 -9.34
C ASN A 100 -1.70 6.15 -9.27
N LEU A 101 -3.03 6.32 -9.34
CA LEU A 101 -4.00 5.23 -9.25
C LEU A 101 -4.63 4.94 -10.61
N ARG A 102 -5.06 3.68 -10.79
CA ARG A 102 -5.95 3.32 -11.91
C ARG A 102 -7.29 4.04 -11.72
N PRO A 103 -7.97 4.48 -12.80
CA PRO A 103 -9.23 5.22 -12.70
C PRO A 103 -10.27 4.52 -11.82
N ARG A 104 -10.43 3.20 -11.96
CA ARG A 104 -11.36 2.39 -11.15
C ARG A 104 -11.10 2.47 -9.65
N LEU A 105 -9.83 2.50 -9.24
CA LEU A 105 -9.45 2.60 -7.82
C LEU A 105 -9.69 4.01 -7.28
N LEU A 106 -9.51 5.02 -8.12
CA LEU A 106 -9.80 6.40 -7.75
C LEU A 106 -11.32 6.63 -7.62
N GLU A 107 -12.11 6.10 -8.55
CA GLU A 107 -13.58 6.11 -8.48
C GLU A 107 -14.08 5.46 -7.19
N GLU A 108 -13.54 4.30 -6.81
CA GLU A 108 -13.90 3.62 -5.54
C GLU A 108 -13.61 4.48 -4.29
N ILE A 109 -12.55 5.28 -4.31
CA ILE A 109 -12.24 6.18 -3.20
C ILE A 109 -13.27 7.32 -3.15
N LEU A 110 -13.57 7.94 -4.30
CA LEU A 110 -14.37 9.15 -4.41
C LEU A 110 -15.88 8.89 -4.26
N ASP A 111 -16.37 7.74 -4.75
CA ASP A 111 -17.80 7.37 -4.68
C ASP A 111 -18.23 6.87 -3.28
N SER A 112 -17.29 6.80 -2.33
CA SER A 112 -17.58 6.28 -1.00
C SER A 112 -18.33 7.29 -0.13
N PRO A 113 -19.47 6.90 0.48
CA PRO A 113 -20.17 7.76 1.44
C PRO A 113 -19.41 7.92 2.77
N LEU A 114 -18.29 7.21 2.94
CA LEU A 114 -17.46 7.25 4.15
C LEU A 114 -16.33 8.29 4.04
N LEU A 115 -16.20 8.98 2.91
CA LEU A 115 -15.18 10.00 2.71
C LEU A 115 -15.42 11.16 3.69
N CYS A 116 -14.55 11.30 4.68
CA CYS A 116 -14.68 12.30 5.74
C CYS A 116 -14.17 13.68 5.28
N VAL A 117 -14.89 14.27 4.32
CA VAL A 117 -14.62 15.60 3.76
C VAL A 117 -15.92 16.21 3.25
N ASP A 118 -16.07 17.53 3.41
CA ASP A 118 -17.21 18.25 2.84
C ASP A 118 -17.05 18.42 1.33
N ASP A 119 -18.16 18.52 0.59
CA ASP A 119 -18.15 18.62 -0.87
C ASP A 119 -17.32 19.80 -1.39
N ASP A 120 -17.40 20.97 -0.73
CA ASP A 120 -16.63 22.17 -1.09
C ASP A 120 -15.11 21.93 -0.94
N ASP A 121 -14.72 21.26 0.14
CA ASP A 121 -13.33 20.91 0.41
C ASP A 121 -12.83 19.87 -0.60
N LEU A 122 -13.66 18.89 -0.95
CA LEU A 122 -13.34 17.88 -1.96
C LEU A 122 -13.12 18.52 -3.33
N VAL A 123 -14.00 19.42 -3.76
CA VAL A 123 -13.86 20.15 -5.02
C VAL A 123 -12.58 20.99 -5.02
N SER A 124 -12.28 21.68 -3.92
CA SER A 124 -11.06 22.46 -3.78
C SER A 124 -9.79 21.60 -3.92
N LEU A 125 -9.83 20.39 -3.34
CA LEU A 125 -8.75 19.42 -3.39
C LEU A 125 -8.57 18.88 -4.80
N LEU A 126 -9.64 18.48 -5.48
CA LEU A 126 -9.59 17.99 -6.86
C LEU A 126 -9.10 19.07 -7.84
N ASN A 127 -9.51 20.32 -7.63
CA ASN A 127 -9.02 21.44 -8.42
C ASN A 127 -7.51 21.64 -8.25
N SER A 128 -6.96 21.44 -7.05
CA SER A 128 -5.52 21.54 -6.81
C SER A 128 -4.69 20.57 -7.67
N TRP A 129 -5.26 19.44 -8.10
CA TRP A 129 -4.59 18.46 -8.96
C TRP A 129 -4.44 18.92 -10.41
N SER A 130 -5.29 19.85 -10.86
CA SER A 130 -5.27 20.34 -12.24
C SER A 130 -4.28 21.49 -12.45
N HIS A 131 -3.81 22.11 -11.37
CA HIS A 131 -2.93 23.29 -11.38
C HIS A 131 -1.49 22.94 -10.97
N GLY A 132 -1.16 21.65 -10.82
CA GLY A 132 0.15 21.14 -10.41
C GLY A 132 0.86 20.32 -11.48
#